data_AF-A0A485CFG0-F1
#
_entry.id   AF-A0A485CFG0-F1
#
_cell.length_a   1.000
_cell.length_b   1.000
_cell.length_c   1.000
_cell.angle_alpha   90.00
_cell.angle_beta   90.00
_cell.angle_gamma   90.00
#
_symmetry.space_group_name_H-M   'P 1'
#
loop_
_entity.id
_entity.type
_entity.pdbx_description
1 polymer ?
#
loop_
_entity_poly.entity_id
_entity_poly.type
_entity_poly.pdbx_seq_one_letter_code
_entity_poly.pdbx_strand_id
1 'polypeptide(L)' 'MMEKTVSFGDRAAVPAIGQGTWYMGEDRARRAQEVAALRAGVERG' A
#
# COMPACT_ATOMS: atom_id res chain seq x y z
N MET A 1 -4.34 -19.38 -9.94
CA MET A 1 -5.34 -18.29 -9.83
C MET A 1 -4.87 -17.13 -10.68
N MET A 2 -5.77 -16.37 -11.32
CA MET A 2 -5.40 -15.15 -12.06
C MET A 2 -5.12 -14.00 -11.09
N GLU A 3 -4.08 -13.21 -11.35
CA GLU A 3 -3.79 -11.99 -10.61
C GLU A 3 -4.93 -10.97 -10.79
N LYS A 4 -5.40 -10.38 -9.69
CA LYS A 4 -6.42 -9.32 -9.73
C LYS A 4 -5.76 -7.97 -9.88
N THR A 5 -5.81 -7.42 -11.08
CA THR A 5 -5.23 -6.11 -11.41
C THR A 5 -6.26 -5.17 -12.04
N VAL A 6 -5.97 -3.87 -12.01
CA VAL A 6 -6.75 -2.82 -12.67
C VAL A 6 -5.84 -1.93 -13.51
N SER A 7 -6.36 -1.35 -14.59
CA SER A 7 -5.69 -0.27 -15.31
C SER A 7 -5.87 1.03 -14.55
N PHE A 8 -4.78 1.75 -14.27
CA PHE A 8 -4.80 2.94 -13.43
C PHE A 8 -3.82 4.01 -13.95
N GLY A 9 -4.35 5.12 -14.48
CA GLY A 9 -3.55 6.14 -15.17
C GLY A 9 -2.80 5.55 -16.37
N ASP A 10 -1.52 5.89 -16.50
CA ASP A 10 -0.65 5.35 -17.55
C ASP A 10 -0.18 3.90 -17.28
N ARG A 11 -0.60 3.29 -16.16
CA ARG A 11 -0.25 1.91 -15.82
C ARG A 11 -1.35 0.96 -16.27
N ALA A 12 -1.02 0.10 -17.22
CA ALA A 12 -1.96 -0.90 -17.74
C ALA A 12 -2.39 -1.96 -16.70
N ALA A 13 -1.56 -2.22 -15.68
CA ALA A 13 -1.86 -3.16 -14.61
C ALA A 13 -1.22 -2.74 -13.27
N VAL A 14 -2.05 -2.54 -12.26
CA VAL A 14 -1.65 -2.43 -10.84
C VAL A 14 -2.50 -3.40 -10.00
N PRO A 15 -2.01 -3.93 -8.87
CA PRO A 15 -2.83 -4.75 -7.97
C PRO A 15 -4.13 -4.03 -7.60
N ALA A 16 -5.24 -4.78 -7.55
CA ALA A 16 -6.55 -4.20 -7.23
C ALA A 16 -6.69 -3.74 -5.77
N ILE A 17 -5.69 -4.04 -4.92
CA ILE A 17 -5.61 -3.61 -3.52
C ILE A 17 -4.39 -2.70 -3.37
N GLY A 18 -4.57 -1.54 -2.76
CA GLY A 18 -3.50 -0.61 -2.38
C GLY A 18 -3.44 -0.39 -0.87
N GLN A 19 -2.51 0.46 -0.43
CA GLN A 19 -2.34 0.81 0.99
C GLN A 19 -2.73 2.27 1.24
N GLY A 20 -3.84 2.48 1.95
CA GLY A 20 -4.25 3.81 2.40
C GLY A 20 -3.44 4.29 3.60
N THR A 21 -3.29 5.61 3.73
CA THR A 21 -2.48 6.26 4.78
C THR A 21 -3.27 7.23 5.65
N TRP A 22 -4.60 7.28 5.50
CA TRP A 22 -5.44 8.11 6.37
C TRP A 22 -5.27 7.67 7.84
N TYR A 23 -5.15 8.63 8.76
CA TYR A 23 -4.74 8.47 10.18
C TYR A 23 -3.28 8.05 10.44
N MET A 24 -2.44 7.86 9.43
CA MET A 24 -0.99 7.68 9.65
C MET A 24 -0.30 9.03 9.81
N GLY A 25 0.69 9.10 10.70
CA GLY A 25 1.51 10.29 10.95
C GLY A 25 0.92 11.24 12.00
N GLU A 26 -0.21 10.90 12.61
CA GLU A 26 -0.81 11.69 13.69
C GLU A 26 -0.05 11.54 15.01
N ASP A 27 0.55 10.37 15.26
CA ASP A 27 1.33 10.07 16.45
C ASP A 27 2.79 9.75 16.08
N ARG A 28 3.72 10.58 16.57
CA ARG A 28 5.16 10.39 16.35
C ARG A 28 5.68 9.07 16.90
N ALA A 29 5.11 8.53 17.97
CA ALA A 29 5.51 7.25 18.54
C ALA A 29 5.18 6.08 17.58
N ARG A 30 4.16 6.25 16.72
CA ARG A 30 3.71 5.23 15.75
C ARG A 30 4.47 5.25 14.43
N ARG A 31 5.31 6.26 14.19
CA ARG A 31 6.09 6.45 12.95
C ARG A 31 6.78 5.17 12.47
N ALA A 32 7.49 4.47 13.36
CA ALA A 32 8.23 3.25 13.00
C ALA A 32 7.29 2.11 12.56
N GLN A 33 6.16 1.97 13.26
CA GLN A 33 5.14 0.98 12.94
C GLN A 33 4.46 1.27 11.60
N GLU A 34 4.11 2.52 11.33
CA GLU A 34 3.48 2.94 10.07
C GLU A 34 4.42 2.69 8.87
N VAL A 35 5.71 3.00 9.03
CA VAL A 35 6.72 2.69 8.00
C VAL A 35 6.81 1.18 7.76
N ALA A 36 6.82 0.37 8.82
CA ALA A 36 6.86 -1.08 8.69
C ALA A 36 5.60 -1.62 7.97
N ALA A 37 4.42 -1.07 8.26
CA ALA A 37 3.17 -1.47 7.61
C ALA A 37 3.18 -1.17 6.09
N LEU A 38 3.67 -0.01 5.68
CA LEU A 38 3.81 0.33 4.25
C LEU A 38 4.82 -0.57 3.55
N ARG A 39 5.98 -0.83 4.17
CA ARG A 39 6.99 -1.75 3.62
C ARG A 39 6.43 -3.16 3.44
N ALA A 40 5.70 -3.65 4.42
CA ALA A 40 5.11 -4.99 4.37
C ALA A 40 4.13 -5.17 3.20
N GLY A 41 3.34 -4.15 2.84
CA GLY A 41 2.45 -4.27 1.68
C GLY A 41 3.17 -4.21 0.35
N VAL A 42 4.20 -3.35 0.23
CA VAL A 42 5.08 -3.34 -0.96
C VAL A 42 5.79 -4.68 -1.14
N GLU A 43 6.23 -5.32 -0.06
CA GLU A 43 6.85 -6.66 -0.10
C GLU A 43 5.88 -7.79 -0.46
N ARG A 44 4.56 -7.58 -0.29
CA ARG A 44 3.53 -8.61 -0.49
C ARG A 44 2.82 -8.56 -1.84
N GLY A 45 2.78 -7.41 -2.50
CA GLY A 45 2.17 -7.25 -3.83
C GLY A 45 0.71 -7.72 -3.89
#